data_AF-A0A0J7KG29-F1
#
_entry.id   AF-A0A0J7KG29-F1
#
_cell.length_a   1.000
_cell.length_b   1.000
_cell.length_c   1.000
_cell.angle_alpha   90.00
_cell.angle_beta   90.00
_cell.angle_gamma   90.00
#
_symmetry.space_group_name_H-M   'P 1'
#
loop_
_entity.id
_entity.type
_entity.pdbx_description
1 polymer ?
#
loop_
_entity_poly.entity_id
_entity_poly.type
_entity_poly.pdbx_seq_one_letter_code
_entity_poly.pdbx_strand_id
1 'polypeptide(L)'
;MSFSKARIQRFNELGSEAPPPGAYDPKFDNKVKGSVIEKSDRFLDARSTSSAECNASIASGKSNTITSTSVFRAPQVPRKRLITKSTEPVCPKAKNGHTFCIKNQNMKYGSNQQLADLQVECLNKDKTIQEHEKHIEEMKEDVLKLEAEIEKLHKKQNEIEVQHTKDIEAMAKLQQEIIGNHDDKHQAEVQLLRFQLLEASEEKEREISIRKTMETELRNRATELSRKITALEAELCAKKEENKTMIEALETRIEELLNTLKAMERDHDTEIGLLQKEKNQLDVCITDLTQERSNLESKLEIKQNVILELQAQLSALQCELDELKTEYEKLADDSIKRISDLADKHEKEIQHLKNDFLKEKKKLLTENEKN
;
A
#
# COMPACT_ATOMS: atom_id res chain seq x y z
N MET A 1 -40.57 22.43 38.45
CA MET A 1 -39.70 21.25 38.64
C MET A 1 -39.13 20.85 37.29
N SER A 2 -37.97 21.40 36.93
CA SER A 2 -37.23 21.08 35.71
C SER A 2 -36.38 19.85 35.94
N PHE A 3 -36.65 18.76 35.24
CA PHE A 3 -35.81 17.56 35.29
C PHE A 3 -34.50 17.79 34.54
N SER A 4 -33.37 17.48 35.19
CA SER A 4 -32.05 17.44 34.57
C SER A 4 -32.06 16.42 33.41
N LYS A 5 -31.76 16.87 32.18
CA LYS A 5 -31.65 15.96 31.02
C LYS A 5 -30.50 14.98 31.27
N ALA A 6 -30.84 13.70 31.40
CA ALA A 6 -29.87 12.62 31.44
C ALA A 6 -29.12 12.56 30.09
N ARG A 7 -27.78 12.52 30.15
CA ARG A 7 -26.92 12.39 28.98
C ARG A 7 -27.09 10.98 28.41
N ILE A 8 -27.66 10.87 27.21
CA ILE A 8 -27.80 9.59 26.50
C ILE A 8 -26.41 9.19 26.00
N GLN A 9 -25.81 8.17 26.64
CA GLN A 9 -24.54 7.58 26.24
C GLN A 9 -24.76 6.75 24.97
N ARG A 10 -24.18 7.17 23.84
CA ARG A 10 -24.27 6.44 22.57
C ARG A 10 -23.26 5.29 22.58
N PHE A 11 -23.65 4.14 22.03
CA PHE A 11 -22.85 2.91 21.99
C PHE A 11 -21.47 3.04 21.31
N ASN A 12 -21.21 4.13 20.58
CA ASN A 12 -19.92 4.38 19.93
C ASN A 12 -19.00 5.34 20.71
N GLU A 13 -19.40 5.82 21.90
CA GLU A 13 -18.58 6.74 22.71
C GLU A 13 -17.54 6.04 23.59
N LEU A 14 -17.59 4.72 23.71
CA LEU A 14 -16.52 3.92 24.31
C LEU A 14 -15.70 3.30 23.19
N GLY A 15 -14.42 3.65 23.11
CA GLY A 15 -13.48 3.04 22.17
C GLY A 15 -13.57 1.53 22.30
N SER A 16 -13.96 0.85 21.22
CA SER A 16 -14.02 -0.60 21.22
C SER A 16 -12.61 -1.13 21.48
N GLU A 17 -12.45 -1.89 22.56
CA GLU A 17 -11.29 -2.72 22.83
C GLU A 17 -11.33 -3.98 21.94
N ALA A 18 -11.60 -3.76 20.65
CA ALA A 18 -11.61 -4.79 19.63
C ALA A 18 -10.26 -4.71 18.91
N PRO A 19 -9.47 -5.80 18.88
CA PRO A 19 -8.20 -5.82 18.16
C PRO A 19 -8.43 -5.47 16.69
N PRO A 20 -7.50 -4.74 16.05
CA PRO A 20 -7.61 -4.38 14.65
C PRO A 20 -7.74 -5.62 13.76
N PRO A 21 -8.43 -5.53 12.60
CA PRO A 21 -8.57 -6.63 11.66
C PRO A 21 -7.18 -7.20 11.30
N GLY A 22 -6.93 -8.47 11.62
CA GLY A 22 -5.63 -9.14 11.43
C GLY A 22 -4.81 -9.36 12.71
N ALA A 23 -5.23 -8.82 13.86
CA ALA A 23 -4.62 -9.09 15.17
C ALA A 23 -5.23 -10.31 15.91
N TYR A 24 -6.21 -10.98 15.30
CA TYR A 24 -6.73 -12.26 15.79
C TYR A 24 -5.77 -13.38 15.37
N ASP A 25 -4.87 -13.76 16.26
CA ASP A 25 -4.08 -14.99 16.18
C ASP A 25 -4.74 -16.03 17.09
N PRO A 26 -5.55 -16.96 16.58
CA PRO A 26 -6.16 -18.01 17.38
C PRO A 26 -5.09 -19.05 17.73
N LYS A 27 -4.19 -18.67 18.65
CA LYS A 27 -3.37 -19.66 19.34
C LYS A 27 -4.32 -20.44 20.22
N PHE A 28 -4.60 -21.68 19.83
CA PHE A 28 -5.28 -22.66 20.67
C PHE A 28 -4.36 -22.99 21.84
N ASP A 29 -4.33 -22.11 22.84
CA ASP A 29 -3.76 -22.43 24.13
C ASP A 29 -4.67 -23.47 24.78
N ASN A 30 -4.06 -24.61 25.07
CA ASN A 30 -4.70 -25.76 25.66
C ASN A 30 -5.41 -25.38 26.97
N LYS A 31 -6.68 -25.80 27.07
CA LYS A 31 -7.52 -25.88 28.28
C LYS A 31 -8.21 -24.59 28.75
N VAL A 32 -9.16 -24.09 27.95
CA VAL A 32 -10.30 -23.34 28.53
C VAL A 32 -11.41 -24.35 28.82
N LYS A 33 -11.53 -24.76 30.10
CA LYS A 33 -12.70 -25.48 30.61
C LYS A 33 -13.90 -24.54 30.50
N GLY A 34 -14.79 -24.82 29.55
CA GLY A 34 -16.08 -24.12 29.45
C GLY A 34 -16.90 -24.30 30.74
N SER A 35 -17.53 -23.22 31.17
CA SER A 35 -18.39 -23.18 32.35
C SER A 35 -19.55 -24.18 32.19
N VAL A 36 -19.60 -25.16 33.09
CA VAL A 36 -20.69 -26.13 33.19
C VAL A 36 -21.94 -25.41 33.68
N ILE A 37 -22.94 -25.28 32.81
CA ILE A 37 -24.29 -24.86 33.21
C ILE A 37 -24.93 -26.06 33.90
N GLU A 38 -25.20 -25.92 35.19
CA GLU A 38 -25.87 -26.92 36.03
C GLU A 38 -27.31 -27.11 35.52
N LYS A 39 -27.57 -28.25 34.88
CA LYS A 39 -28.92 -28.61 34.40
C LYS A 39 -29.74 -29.10 35.58
N SER A 40 -30.85 -28.42 35.87
CA SER A 40 -31.83 -28.83 36.87
C SER A 40 -32.47 -30.20 36.53
N ASP A 41 -32.70 -30.99 37.58
CA ASP A 41 -33.17 -32.37 37.68
C ASP A 41 -34.60 -32.67 37.12
N ARG A 42 -34.97 -32.08 35.97
CA ARG A 42 -36.33 -32.22 35.41
C ARG A 42 -36.43 -32.96 34.09
N PHE A 43 -35.32 -33.38 33.51
CA PHE A 43 -35.31 -34.11 32.23
C PHE A 43 -34.21 -35.18 32.24
N LEU A 44 -34.59 -36.41 32.58
CA LEU A 44 -33.79 -37.60 32.29
C LEU A 44 -34.16 -38.08 30.87
N ASP A 45 -33.39 -37.64 29.89
CA ASP A 45 -33.39 -38.20 28.53
C ASP A 45 -32.58 -39.50 28.51
N ALA A 46 -33.22 -40.62 28.27
CA ALA A 46 -32.56 -41.85 27.84
C ALA A 46 -32.19 -41.73 26.35
N ARG A 47 -30.99 -41.23 26.04
CA ARG A 47 -30.44 -41.26 24.67
C ARG A 47 -29.44 -42.40 24.49
N SER A 48 -29.88 -43.35 23.66
CA SER A 48 -29.06 -44.33 22.97
C SER A 48 -28.02 -43.63 22.08
N THR A 49 -26.77 -44.00 22.26
CA THR A 49 -25.61 -43.58 21.46
C THR A 49 -25.58 -44.36 20.14
N SER A 50 -25.63 -43.67 19.00
CA SER A 50 -24.69 -43.92 17.89
C SER A 50 -24.95 -43.03 16.67
N SER A 51 -23.85 -42.47 16.17
CA SER A 51 -23.50 -42.29 14.75
C SER A 51 -24.07 -41.09 13.98
N ALA A 52 -23.16 -40.20 13.59
CA ALA A 52 -23.32 -39.31 12.45
C ALA A 52 -21.96 -39.07 11.78
N GLU A 53 -21.54 -40.01 10.92
CA GLU A 53 -20.69 -39.74 9.77
C GLU A 53 -21.18 -40.63 8.61
N CYS A 54 -21.50 -40.04 7.46
CA CYS A 54 -20.85 -40.32 6.18
C CYS A 54 -21.62 -39.80 4.97
N ASN A 55 -20.83 -39.18 4.09
CA ASN A 55 -21.11 -38.87 2.70
C ASN A 55 -21.24 -40.14 1.82
N ALA A 56 -22.01 -39.99 0.74
CA ALA A 56 -21.85 -40.49 -0.62
C ALA A 56 -21.29 -41.90 -0.94
N SER A 57 -22.09 -42.61 -1.75
CA SER A 57 -21.71 -43.40 -2.95
C SER A 57 -21.47 -44.93 -2.88
N ILE A 58 -22.34 -45.61 -3.65
CA ILE A 58 -22.10 -46.63 -4.71
C ILE A 58 -21.62 -48.06 -4.35
N ALA A 59 -22.41 -49.01 -4.90
CA ALA A 59 -22.10 -50.37 -5.38
C ALA A 59 -22.20 -51.59 -4.45
N SER A 60 -23.15 -52.45 -4.85
CA SER A 60 -23.01 -53.88 -5.15
C SER A 60 -22.57 -54.84 -4.06
N GLY A 61 -23.40 -55.87 -3.83
CA GLY A 61 -22.87 -57.21 -3.56
C GLY A 61 -23.63 -58.05 -2.53
N LYS A 62 -24.56 -58.86 -3.03
CA LYS A 62 -24.87 -60.24 -2.59
C LYS A 62 -25.04 -60.56 -1.08
N SER A 63 -26.30 -60.91 -0.80
CA SER A 63 -26.76 -62.17 -0.20
C SER A 63 -26.74 -62.36 1.31
N ASN A 64 -27.86 -62.94 1.74
CA ASN A 64 -28.09 -63.79 2.91
C ASN A 64 -28.23 -63.09 4.26
N THR A 65 -29.17 -63.37 5.15
CA THR A 65 -30.42 -64.17 5.22
C THR A 65 -31.06 -63.75 6.56
N ILE A 66 -32.35 -64.05 6.76
CA ILE A 66 -33.01 -64.24 8.08
C ILE A 66 -33.81 -63.03 8.63
N THR A 67 -35.02 -62.90 8.07
CA THR A 67 -36.34 -62.89 8.74
C THR A 67 -36.60 -61.97 9.92
N SER A 68 -37.51 -61.00 9.72
CA SER A 68 -38.80 -60.95 10.43
C SER A 68 -39.66 -59.80 9.89
N THR A 69 -40.41 -60.04 8.81
CA THR A 69 -41.51 -59.15 8.42
C THR A 69 -42.83 -59.84 8.71
N SER A 70 -43.62 -59.21 9.58
CA SER A 70 -44.98 -59.60 9.91
C SER A 70 -45.87 -59.50 8.67
N VAL A 71 -46.28 -60.65 8.13
CA VAL A 71 -47.18 -60.73 6.99
C VAL A 71 -48.60 -60.39 7.45
N PHE A 72 -49.16 -59.34 6.84
CA PHE A 72 -50.57 -58.96 6.93
C PHE A 72 -51.43 -60.10 6.35
N ARG A 73 -52.33 -60.67 7.15
CA ARG A 73 -53.13 -61.85 6.78
C ARG A 73 -54.53 -61.42 6.32
N ALA A 74 -54.84 -61.65 5.04
CA ALA A 74 -56.20 -61.48 4.51
C ALA A 74 -57.12 -62.62 4.99
N PRO A 75 -58.41 -62.36 5.34
CA PRO A 75 -59.35 -63.40 5.76
C PRO A 75 -59.71 -64.33 4.59
N GLN A 76 -59.45 -65.63 4.72
CA GLN A 76 -59.89 -66.65 3.74
C GLN A 76 -61.28 -67.18 4.07
N VAL A 77 -62.10 -67.35 3.02
CA VAL A 77 -63.46 -67.90 3.04
C VAL A 77 -63.42 -69.45 3.13
N PRO A 78 -64.31 -70.12 3.91
CA PRO A 78 -64.26 -71.57 4.08
C PRO A 78 -64.61 -72.35 2.82
N ARG A 79 -63.78 -73.35 2.47
CA ARG A 79 -63.99 -74.27 1.34
C ARG A 79 -64.99 -75.39 1.68
N LYS A 80 -65.83 -75.68 0.68
CA LYS A 80 -66.80 -76.79 0.59
C LYS A 80 -66.18 -78.15 0.90
N ARG A 81 -66.86 -78.98 1.70
CA ARG A 81 -66.61 -80.43 1.81
C ARG A 81 -67.47 -81.18 0.80
N LEU A 82 -66.81 -81.94 -0.06
CA LEU A 82 -67.40 -82.96 -0.92
C LEU A 82 -67.35 -84.28 -0.15
N ILE A 83 -68.50 -84.92 0.11
CA ILE A 83 -68.56 -86.34 0.46
C ILE A 83 -69.39 -87.03 -0.62
N THR A 84 -68.76 -88.01 -1.24
CA THR A 84 -69.23 -88.82 -2.36
C THR A 84 -70.01 -90.05 -1.89
N LYS A 85 -71.23 -90.17 -2.45
CA LYS A 85 -71.90 -91.37 -3.01
C LYS A 85 -72.24 -92.59 -2.11
N SER A 86 -73.55 -92.90 -2.07
CA SER A 86 -74.12 -94.24 -2.34
C SER A 86 -75.55 -94.06 -2.88
N THR A 87 -75.79 -94.18 -4.18
CA THR A 87 -76.41 -95.36 -4.84
C THR A 87 -77.91 -95.51 -4.54
N GLU A 88 -78.76 -94.94 -5.41
CA GLU A 88 -80.13 -95.39 -5.74
C GLU A 88 -80.12 -96.82 -6.34
N PRO A 89 -81.24 -97.55 -6.58
CA PRO A 89 -82.67 -97.17 -6.57
C PRO A 89 -83.65 -98.25 -5.97
N VAL A 90 -84.97 -98.01 -6.12
CA VAL A 90 -86.09 -98.98 -6.29
C VAL A 90 -87.13 -99.09 -5.13
N CYS A 91 -88.34 -98.56 -5.41
CA CYS A 91 -89.67 -98.83 -4.81
C CYS A 91 -90.09 -100.33 -4.86
N PRO A 92 -91.30 -100.79 -4.42
CA PRO A 92 -92.29 -100.35 -3.42
C PRO A 92 -92.82 -101.54 -2.54
N LYS A 93 -93.88 -101.28 -1.75
CA LYS A 93 -94.97 -102.19 -1.28
C LYS A 93 -94.99 -102.66 0.18
N ALA A 94 -96.13 -102.32 0.77
CA ALA A 94 -96.87 -102.93 1.88
C ALA A 94 -96.76 -104.46 2.03
N LYS A 95 -96.96 -104.96 3.27
CA LYS A 95 -98.17 -105.72 3.68
C LYS A 95 -98.04 -106.41 5.06
N ASN A 96 -99.13 -106.26 5.82
CA ASN A 96 -99.87 -107.31 6.55
C ASN A 96 -99.38 -107.93 7.87
N GLY A 97 -100.38 -108.07 8.76
CA GLY A 97 -100.45 -109.02 9.88
C GLY A 97 -101.52 -108.57 10.90
N HIS A 98 -102.81 -108.49 10.56
CA HIS A 98 -103.85 -109.51 10.80
C HIS A 98 -103.61 -110.43 12.03
N THR A 99 -104.61 -110.56 12.93
CA THR A 99 -105.31 -111.85 13.23
C THR A 99 -106.43 -111.69 14.30
N PHE A 100 -107.68 -111.93 13.87
CA PHE A 100 -108.83 -112.61 14.51
C PHE A 100 -109.32 -112.24 15.94
N CYS A 101 -110.64 -111.99 16.08
CA CYS A 101 -111.53 -113.06 16.54
C CYS A 101 -113.03 -112.79 16.30
N ILE A 102 -113.67 -113.88 15.87
CA ILE A 102 -115.07 -114.08 15.52
C ILE A 102 -115.93 -114.05 16.79
N LYS A 103 -117.01 -113.25 16.80
CA LYS A 103 -118.22 -113.59 17.57
C LYS A 103 -119.45 -113.29 16.72
N ASN A 104 -120.03 -114.38 16.23
CA ASN A 104 -121.41 -114.44 15.78
C ASN A 104 -122.32 -113.88 16.87
N GLN A 105 -123.03 -112.80 16.57
CA GLN A 105 -124.33 -112.51 17.15
C GLN A 105 -125.08 -111.59 16.18
N ASN A 106 -126.13 -112.15 15.57
CA ASN A 106 -127.12 -111.43 14.79
C ASN A 106 -127.58 -110.19 15.55
N MET A 107 -127.12 -109.01 15.15
CA MET A 107 -127.77 -107.75 15.45
C MET A 107 -127.66 -106.90 14.19
N LYS A 108 -128.81 -106.46 13.69
CA LYS A 108 -128.95 -105.58 12.52
C LYS A 108 -128.14 -104.29 12.75
N TYR A 109 -126.85 -104.32 12.39
CA TYR A 109 -126.05 -103.13 12.17
C TYR A 109 -126.52 -102.57 10.82
N GLY A 110 -127.44 -101.61 10.86
CA GLY A 110 -128.06 -101.06 9.67
C GLY A 110 -126.99 -100.45 8.77
N SER A 111 -127.05 -100.77 7.47
CA SER A 111 -126.23 -100.16 6.41
C SER A 111 -126.12 -98.62 6.52
N ASN A 112 -127.12 -97.98 7.12
CA ASN A 112 -127.16 -96.53 7.34
C ASN A 112 -126.16 -96.01 8.39
N GLN A 113 -125.79 -96.81 9.41
CA GLN A 113 -124.85 -96.37 10.45
C GLN A 113 -123.40 -96.42 9.93
N GLN A 114 -123.03 -97.45 9.15
CA GLN A 114 -121.74 -97.52 8.46
C GLN A 114 -121.58 -96.40 7.42
N LEU A 115 -122.65 -96.05 6.70
CA LEU A 115 -122.66 -94.93 5.79
C LEU A 115 -122.43 -93.60 6.53
N ALA A 116 -123.04 -93.41 7.70
CA ALA A 116 -122.87 -92.19 8.51
C ALA A 116 -121.44 -92.04 9.07
N ASP A 117 -120.83 -93.13 9.58
CA ASP A 117 -119.46 -93.10 10.09
C ASP A 117 -118.43 -92.86 8.97
N LEU A 118 -118.61 -93.50 7.81
CA LEU A 118 -117.82 -93.21 6.60
C LEU A 118 -118.03 -91.76 6.13
N GLN A 119 -119.24 -91.22 6.24
CA GLN A 119 -119.54 -89.85 5.84
C GLN A 119 -118.85 -88.83 6.75
N VAL A 120 -118.79 -89.07 8.06
CA VAL A 120 -118.02 -88.26 9.02
C VAL A 120 -116.51 -88.42 8.81
N GLU A 121 -116.02 -89.63 8.51
CA GLU A 121 -114.61 -89.87 8.19
C GLU A 121 -114.20 -89.15 6.89
N CYS A 122 -115.03 -89.19 5.86
CA CYS A 122 -114.84 -88.42 4.62
C CYS A 122 -114.83 -86.92 4.93
N LEU A 123 -115.79 -86.40 5.69
CA LEU A 123 -115.82 -84.97 6.07
C LEU A 123 -114.59 -84.54 6.88
N ASN A 124 -114.10 -85.37 7.81
CA ASN A 124 -112.89 -85.08 8.57
C ASN A 124 -111.63 -85.10 7.70
N LYS A 125 -111.54 -86.04 6.76
CA LYS A 125 -110.45 -86.09 5.78
C LYS A 125 -110.53 -84.91 4.82
N ASP A 126 -111.71 -84.55 4.32
CA ASP A 126 -111.92 -83.38 3.48
C ASP A 126 -111.54 -82.08 4.20
N LYS A 127 -111.86 -81.96 5.50
CA LYS A 127 -111.42 -80.84 6.33
C LYS A 127 -109.90 -80.79 6.51
N THR A 128 -109.26 -81.94 6.74
CA THR A 128 -107.80 -82.05 6.87
C THR A 128 -107.11 -81.72 5.54
N ILE A 129 -107.70 -82.16 4.42
CA ILE A 129 -107.25 -81.83 3.06
C ILE A 129 -107.37 -80.32 2.85
N GLN A 130 -108.51 -79.71 3.19
CA GLN A 130 -108.72 -78.27 3.07
C GLN A 130 -107.73 -77.45 3.93
N GLU A 131 -107.43 -77.91 5.15
CA GLU A 131 -106.42 -77.28 6.01
C GLU A 131 -105.00 -77.41 5.42
N HIS A 132 -104.66 -78.57 4.86
CA HIS A 132 -103.39 -78.77 4.16
C HIS A 132 -103.29 -77.95 2.87
N GLU A 133 -104.37 -77.84 2.09
CA GLU A 133 -104.45 -76.98 0.91
C GLU A 133 -104.26 -75.51 1.29
N LYS A 134 -104.92 -75.05 2.36
CA LYS A 134 -104.75 -73.70 2.90
C LYS A 134 -103.30 -73.44 3.33
N HIS A 135 -102.69 -74.38 4.05
CA HIS A 135 -101.29 -74.27 4.47
C HIS A 135 -100.31 -74.27 3.28
N ILE A 136 -100.57 -75.11 2.26
CA ILE A 136 -99.78 -75.10 1.01
C ILE A 136 -99.89 -73.73 0.33
N GLU A 137 -101.08 -73.14 0.29
CA GLU A 137 -101.28 -71.83 -0.33
C GLU A 137 -100.59 -70.71 0.47
N GLU A 138 -100.69 -70.72 1.81
CA GLU A 138 -99.95 -69.80 2.69
C GLU A 138 -98.42 -69.92 2.48
N MET A 139 -97.89 -71.14 2.39
CA MET A 139 -96.46 -71.33 2.08
C MET A 139 -96.09 -70.82 0.68
N LYS A 140 -96.95 -70.99 -0.33
CA LYS A 140 -96.69 -70.43 -1.67
C LYS A 140 -96.63 -68.91 -1.64
N GLU A 141 -97.57 -68.27 -0.93
CA GLU A 141 -97.54 -66.81 -0.75
C GLU A 141 -96.26 -66.36 -0.05
N ASP A 142 -95.80 -67.08 0.98
CA ASP A 142 -94.56 -66.74 1.68
C ASP A 142 -93.31 -66.99 0.83
N VAL A 143 -93.29 -68.03 -0.01
CA VAL A 143 -92.24 -68.23 -1.02
C VAL A 143 -92.21 -67.06 -1.99
N LEU A 144 -93.35 -66.61 -2.50
CA LEU A 144 -93.42 -65.44 -3.41
C LEU A 144 -92.96 -64.15 -2.72
N LYS A 145 -93.30 -63.93 -1.45
CA LYS A 145 -92.82 -62.77 -0.67
C LYS A 145 -91.30 -62.82 -0.48
N LEU A 146 -90.75 -63.98 -0.14
CA LEU A 146 -89.31 -64.18 0.05
C LEU A 146 -88.55 -64.00 -1.27
N GLU A 147 -89.07 -64.52 -2.38
CA GLU A 147 -88.51 -64.31 -3.72
C GLU A 147 -88.46 -62.82 -4.07
N ALA A 148 -89.54 -62.07 -3.83
CA ALA A 148 -89.59 -60.63 -4.05
C ALA A 148 -88.63 -59.85 -3.12
N GLU A 149 -88.42 -60.31 -1.88
CA GLU A 149 -87.46 -59.71 -0.95
C GLU A 149 -86.01 -59.99 -1.37
N ILE A 150 -85.70 -61.21 -1.81
CA ILE A 150 -84.38 -61.58 -2.37
C ILE A 150 -84.08 -60.72 -3.59
N GLU A 151 -85.05 -60.52 -4.49
CA GLU A 151 -84.86 -59.69 -5.67
C GLU A 151 -84.61 -58.21 -5.30
N LYS A 152 -85.33 -57.67 -4.31
CA LYS A 152 -85.07 -56.32 -3.76
C LYS A 152 -83.68 -56.20 -3.14
N LEU A 153 -83.23 -57.20 -2.39
CA LEU A 153 -81.90 -57.21 -1.76
C LEU A 153 -80.79 -57.29 -2.82
N HIS A 154 -80.93 -58.15 -3.83
CA HIS A 154 -80.00 -58.19 -4.96
C HIS A 154 -79.93 -56.87 -5.71
N LYS A 155 -81.08 -56.20 -5.92
CA LYS A 155 -81.08 -54.87 -6.56
C LYS A 155 -80.32 -53.84 -5.74
N LYS A 156 -80.55 -53.79 -4.41
CA LYS A 156 -79.80 -52.90 -3.50
C LYS A 156 -78.32 -53.24 -3.46
N GLN A 157 -77.96 -54.52 -3.46
CA GLN A 157 -76.56 -54.96 -3.51
C GLN A 157 -75.89 -54.47 -4.79
N ASN A 158 -76.52 -54.64 -5.96
CA ASN A 158 -76.00 -54.14 -7.22
C ASN A 158 -75.85 -52.61 -7.22
N GLU A 159 -76.84 -51.88 -6.69
CA GLU A 159 -76.77 -50.42 -6.58
C GLU A 159 -75.59 -49.97 -5.69
N ILE A 160 -75.38 -50.64 -4.55
CA ILE A 160 -74.25 -50.39 -3.64
C ILE A 160 -72.92 -50.74 -4.31
N GLU A 161 -72.81 -51.88 -4.99
CA GLU A 161 -71.58 -52.28 -5.69
C GLU A 161 -71.23 -51.32 -6.84
N VAL A 162 -72.23 -50.86 -7.60
CA VAL A 162 -72.06 -49.82 -8.63
C VAL A 162 -71.64 -48.48 -8.01
N GLN A 163 -72.17 -48.11 -6.85
CA GLN A 163 -71.73 -46.89 -6.16
C GLN A 163 -70.31 -47.04 -5.62
N HIS A 164 -69.98 -48.18 -4.99
CA HIS A 164 -68.65 -48.45 -4.45
C HIS A 164 -67.57 -48.42 -5.54
N THR A 165 -67.86 -49.00 -6.71
CA THR A 165 -66.95 -48.96 -7.86
C THR A 165 -66.74 -47.55 -8.38
N LYS A 166 -67.80 -46.73 -8.47
CA LYS A 166 -67.70 -45.30 -8.82
C LYS A 166 -66.87 -44.52 -7.80
N ASP A 167 -67.07 -44.77 -6.51
CA ASP A 167 -66.33 -44.08 -5.45
C ASP A 167 -64.84 -44.45 -5.47
N ILE A 168 -64.50 -45.72 -5.70
CA ILE A 168 -63.11 -46.17 -5.87
C ILE A 168 -62.48 -45.49 -7.09
N GLU A 169 -63.19 -45.41 -8.22
CA GLU A 169 -62.69 -44.75 -9.43
C GLU A 169 -62.50 -43.24 -9.21
N ALA A 170 -63.43 -42.58 -8.53
CA ALA A 170 -63.33 -41.16 -8.19
C ALA A 170 -62.14 -40.88 -7.27
N MET A 171 -61.93 -41.73 -6.25
CA MET A 171 -60.78 -41.63 -5.36
C MET A 171 -59.45 -41.85 -6.10
N ALA A 172 -59.40 -42.82 -7.02
CA ALA A 172 -58.21 -43.06 -7.85
C ALA A 172 -57.90 -41.86 -8.77
N LYS A 173 -58.91 -41.25 -9.39
CA LYS A 173 -58.75 -40.03 -10.20
C LYS A 173 -58.25 -38.86 -9.37
N LEU A 174 -58.83 -38.64 -8.19
CA LEU A 174 -58.40 -37.58 -7.28
C LEU A 174 -56.94 -37.78 -6.84
N GLN A 175 -56.55 -39.02 -6.50
CA GLN A 175 -55.16 -39.33 -6.16
C GLN A 175 -54.20 -39.06 -7.33
N GLN A 176 -54.59 -39.45 -8.55
CA GLN A 176 -53.80 -39.21 -9.75
C GLN A 176 -53.63 -37.71 -10.04
N GLU A 177 -54.70 -36.92 -9.88
CA GLU A 177 -54.67 -35.47 -10.07
C GLU A 177 -53.80 -34.77 -9.02
N ILE A 178 -53.89 -35.18 -7.75
CA ILE A 178 -53.04 -34.64 -6.67
C ILE A 178 -51.57 -34.91 -6.96
N ILE A 179 -51.22 -36.15 -7.36
CA ILE A 179 -49.84 -36.52 -7.69
C ILE A 179 -49.34 -35.73 -8.91
N GLY A 180 -50.13 -35.68 -9.98
CA GLY A 180 -49.79 -34.93 -11.19
C GLY A 180 -49.55 -33.45 -10.93
N ASN A 181 -50.44 -32.79 -10.18
CA ASN A 181 -50.29 -31.39 -9.80
C ASN A 181 -49.02 -31.14 -8.96
N HIS A 182 -48.68 -32.05 -8.05
CA HIS A 182 -47.45 -31.95 -7.27
C HIS A 182 -46.20 -32.12 -8.14
N ASP A 183 -46.20 -33.07 -9.08
CA ASP A 183 -45.09 -33.30 -10.00
C ASP A 183 -44.89 -32.09 -10.94
N ASP A 184 -45.96 -31.54 -11.51
CA ASP A 184 -45.92 -30.36 -12.38
C ASP A 184 -45.38 -29.14 -11.62
N LYS A 185 -45.84 -28.93 -10.37
CA LYS A 185 -45.37 -27.83 -9.53
C LYS A 185 -43.88 -27.98 -9.20
N HIS A 186 -43.44 -29.16 -8.77
CA HIS A 186 -42.03 -29.41 -8.49
C HIS A 186 -41.17 -29.28 -9.75
N GLN A 187 -41.66 -29.72 -10.91
CA GLN A 187 -40.95 -29.57 -12.17
C GLN A 187 -40.78 -28.09 -12.54
N ALA A 188 -41.81 -27.27 -12.39
CA ALA A 188 -41.74 -25.83 -12.61
C ALA A 188 -40.76 -25.14 -11.64
N GLU A 189 -40.80 -25.48 -10.35
CA GLU A 189 -39.85 -24.96 -9.35
C GLU A 189 -38.40 -25.34 -9.67
N VAL A 190 -38.14 -26.59 -10.05
CA VAL A 190 -36.80 -27.06 -10.45
C VAL A 190 -36.31 -26.33 -11.70
N GLN A 191 -37.17 -26.10 -12.69
CA GLN A 191 -36.81 -25.34 -13.89
C GLN A 191 -36.48 -23.87 -13.55
N LEU A 192 -37.27 -23.24 -12.69
CA LEU A 192 -37.03 -21.88 -12.23
C LEU A 192 -35.69 -21.77 -11.50
N LEU A 193 -35.40 -22.69 -10.58
CA LEU A 193 -34.12 -22.71 -9.85
C LEU A 193 -32.93 -22.95 -10.78
N ARG A 194 -33.07 -23.81 -11.80
CA ARG A 194 -32.03 -24.01 -12.82
C ARG A 194 -31.77 -22.75 -13.63
N PHE A 195 -32.82 -22.03 -14.01
CA PHE A 195 -32.69 -20.77 -14.73
C PHE A 195 -31.98 -19.71 -13.89
N GLN A 196 -32.40 -19.55 -12.63
CA GLN A 196 -31.76 -18.62 -11.69
C GLN A 196 -30.28 -18.96 -11.44
N LEU A 197 -29.96 -20.24 -11.30
CA LEU A 197 -28.57 -20.68 -11.13
C LEU A 197 -27.73 -20.40 -12.37
N LEU A 198 -28.28 -20.60 -13.57
CA LEU A 198 -27.60 -20.30 -14.83
C LEU A 198 -27.31 -18.80 -14.97
N GLU A 199 -28.31 -17.95 -14.74
CA GLU A 199 -28.17 -16.49 -14.81
C GLU A 199 -27.12 -15.98 -13.80
N ALA A 200 -27.18 -16.46 -12.55
CA ALA A 200 -26.20 -16.10 -11.53
C ALA A 200 -24.78 -16.57 -11.89
N SER A 201 -24.64 -17.76 -12.50
CA SER A 201 -23.34 -18.27 -12.95
C SER A 201 -22.76 -17.42 -14.09
N GLU A 202 -23.57 -17.03 -15.06
CA GLU A 202 -23.13 -16.18 -16.19
C GLU A 202 -22.77 -14.77 -15.73
N GLU A 203 -23.51 -14.20 -14.77
CA GLU A 203 -23.16 -12.92 -14.15
C GLU A 203 -21.83 -13.00 -13.40
N LYS A 204 -21.61 -14.07 -12.62
CA LYS A 204 -20.33 -14.28 -11.93
C LYS A 204 -19.17 -14.47 -12.90
N GLU A 205 -19.35 -15.15 -14.01
CA GLU A 205 -18.31 -15.31 -15.03
C GLU A 205 -17.94 -13.95 -15.67
N ARG A 206 -18.93 -13.11 -15.96
CA ARG A 206 -18.72 -11.74 -16.45
C ARG A 206 -17.98 -10.88 -15.42
N GLU A 207 -18.38 -10.95 -14.15
CA GLU A 207 -17.71 -10.24 -13.05
C GLU A 207 -16.24 -10.67 -12.90
N ILE A 208 -15.96 -11.98 -12.92
CA ILE A 208 -14.60 -12.52 -12.86
C ILE A 208 -13.77 -12.04 -14.05
N SER A 209 -14.34 -12.04 -15.25
CA SER A 209 -13.66 -11.56 -16.46
C SER A 209 -13.26 -10.09 -16.35
N ILE A 210 -14.15 -9.22 -15.87
CA ILE A 210 -13.87 -7.79 -15.67
C ILE A 210 -12.84 -7.58 -14.55
N ARG A 211 -12.95 -8.31 -13.44
CA ARG A 211 -11.95 -8.24 -12.36
C ARG A 211 -10.57 -8.66 -12.85
N LYS A 212 -10.50 -9.71 -13.69
CA LYS A 212 -9.25 -10.20 -14.26
C LYS A 212 -8.60 -9.16 -15.18
N THR A 213 -9.36 -8.48 -16.04
CA THR A 213 -8.80 -7.40 -16.88
C THR A 213 -8.27 -6.26 -16.02
N MET A 214 -9.05 -5.79 -15.04
CA MET A 214 -8.63 -4.75 -14.11
C MET A 214 -7.37 -5.14 -13.31
N GLU A 215 -7.30 -6.38 -12.82
CA GLU A 215 -6.12 -6.91 -12.12
C GLU A 215 -4.88 -6.90 -13.02
N THR A 216 -5.01 -7.32 -14.29
CA THR A 216 -3.90 -7.29 -15.24
C THR A 216 -3.43 -5.86 -15.53
N GLU A 217 -4.36 -4.90 -15.68
CA GLU A 217 -4.01 -3.49 -15.86
C GLU A 217 -3.27 -2.91 -14.65
N LEU A 218 -3.76 -3.19 -13.43
CA LEU A 218 -3.12 -2.74 -12.20
C LEU A 218 -1.73 -3.36 -12.04
N ARG A 219 -1.57 -4.66 -12.33
CA ARG A 219 -0.27 -5.34 -12.33
C ARG A 219 0.68 -4.66 -13.32
N ASN A 220 0.22 -4.39 -14.54
CA ASN A 220 1.03 -3.71 -15.56
C ASN A 220 1.46 -2.32 -15.09
N ARG A 221 0.54 -1.51 -14.54
CA ARG A 221 0.87 -0.19 -13.96
C ARG A 221 1.88 -0.29 -12.82
N ALA A 222 1.74 -1.28 -11.93
CA ALA A 222 2.70 -1.51 -10.85
C ALA A 222 4.10 -1.84 -11.39
N THR A 223 4.20 -2.68 -12.43
CA THR A 223 5.51 -2.98 -13.06
C THR A 223 6.11 -1.76 -13.77
N GLU A 224 5.30 -0.91 -14.39
CA GLU A 224 5.77 0.31 -15.04
C GLU A 224 6.30 1.33 -14.02
N LEU A 225 5.55 1.55 -12.93
CA LEU A 225 5.98 2.42 -11.84
C LEU A 225 7.26 1.90 -11.19
N SER A 226 7.36 0.59 -10.97
CA SER A 226 8.58 -0.04 -10.44
C SER A 226 9.78 0.22 -11.35
N ARG A 227 9.62 0.06 -12.68
CA ARG A 227 10.68 0.39 -13.65
C ARG A 227 11.08 1.87 -13.62
N LYS A 228 10.11 2.79 -13.51
CA LYS A 228 10.39 4.23 -13.41
C LYS A 228 11.14 4.57 -12.13
N ILE A 229 10.77 3.97 -11.00
CA ILE A 229 11.47 4.15 -9.72
C ILE A 229 12.93 3.69 -9.86
N THR A 230 13.18 2.47 -10.37
CA THR A 230 14.55 1.96 -10.55
C THR A 230 15.38 2.84 -11.50
N ALA A 231 14.77 3.37 -12.57
CA ALA A 231 15.47 4.28 -13.49
C ALA A 231 15.85 5.60 -12.81
N LEU A 232 14.94 6.20 -12.04
CA LEU A 232 15.19 7.44 -11.31
C LEU A 232 16.23 7.25 -10.19
N GLU A 233 16.22 6.11 -9.51
CA GLU A 233 17.23 5.76 -8.51
C GLU A 233 18.63 5.63 -9.14
N ALA A 234 18.71 5.02 -10.32
CA ALA A 234 19.97 4.91 -11.07
C ALA A 234 20.48 6.28 -11.55
N GLU A 235 19.59 7.14 -12.07
CA GLU A 235 19.93 8.51 -12.49
C GLU A 235 20.41 9.36 -11.30
N LEU A 236 19.72 9.26 -10.16
CA LEU A 236 20.11 9.95 -8.93
C LEU A 236 21.49 9.47 -8.45
N CYS A 237 21.76 8.16 -8.52
CA CYS A 237 23.06 7.60 -8.16
C CYS A 237 24.17 8.13 -9.09
N ALA A 238 23.93 8.12 -10.41
CA ALA A 238 24.87 8.65 -11.39
C ALA A 238 25.18 10.14 -11.15
N LYS A 239 24.15 10.96 -10.88
CA LYS A 239 24.33 12.39 -10.57
C LYS A 239 25.07 12.63 -9.26
N LYS A 240 24.87 11.79 -8.25
CA LYS A 240 25.64 11.87 -6.99
C LYS A 240 27.11 11.59 -7.22
N GLU A 241 27.46 10.56 -7.99
CA GLU A 241 28.85 10.25 -8.31
C GLU A 241 29.48 11.34 -9.18
N GLU A 242 28.78 11.86 -10.19
CA GLU A 242 29.25 13.01 -10.99
C GLU A 242 29.57 14.22 -10.10
N ASN A 243 28.65 14.62 -9.23
CA ASN A 243 28.87 15.73 -8.31
C ASN A 243 30.04 15.47 -7.35
N LYS A 244 30.18 14.24 -6.85
CA LYS A 244 31.30 13.85 -5.99
C LYS A 244 32.63 14.04 -6.73
N THR A 245 32.76 13.50 -7.95
CA THR A 245 33.98 13.66 -8.75
C THR A 245 34.28 15.12 -9.10
N MET A 246 33.26 15.93 -9.35
CA MET A 246 33.41 17.36 -9.60
C MET A 246 33.89 18.11 -8.35
N ILE A 247 33.36 17.78 -7.17
CA ILE A 247 33.81 18.36 -5.90
C ILE A 247 35.27 18.01 -5.64
N GLU A 248 35.65 16.73 -5.77
CA GLU A 248 37.05 16.27 -5.58
C GLU A 248 38.01 16.98 -6.54
N ALA A 249 37.60 17.19 -7.80
CA ALA A 249 38.38 17.94 -8.78
C ALA A 249 38.55 19.43 -8.41
N LEU A 250 37.48 20.07 -7.92
CA LEU A 250 37.52 21.46 -7.46
C LEU A 250 38.38 21.62 -6.20
N GLU A 251 38.27 20.70 -5.25
CA GLU A 251 39.09 20.69 -4.03
C GLU A 251 40.58 20.56 -4.38
N THR A 252 40.92 19.64 -5.29
CA THR A 252 42.30 19.49 -5.78
C THR A 252 42.79 20.79 -6.43
N ARG A 253 41.96 21.43 -7.25
CA ARG A 253 42.31 22.69 -7.92
C ARG A 253 42.50 23.85 -6.93
N ILE A 254 41.67 23.92 -5.89
CA ILE A 254 41.81 24.93 -4.82
C ILE A 254 43.12 24.72 -4.09
N GLU A 255 43.47 23.47 -3.74
CA GLU A 255 44.73 23.15 -3.06
C GLU A 255 45.95 23.53 -3.91
N GLU A 256 45.93 23.24 -5.22
CA GLU A 256 46.97 23.69 -6.16
C GLU A 256 47.13 25.23 -6.16
N LEU A 257 46.02 25.96 -6.25
CA LEU A 257 46.02 27.43 -6.25
C LEU A 257 46.52 28.01 -4.93
N LEU A 258 46.16 27.41 -3.80
CA LEU A 258 46.69 27.82 -2.49
C LEU A 258 48.19 27.60 -2.39
N ASN A 259 48.70 26.50 -2.94
CA ASN A 259 50.13 26.21 -2.94
C ASN A 259 50.92 27.15 -3.86
N THR A 260 50.38 27.52 -5.03
CA THR A 260 51.02 28.52 -5.90
C THR A 260 51.00 29.91 -5.27
N LEU A 261 49.89 30.30 -4.62
CA LEU A 261 49.80 31.57 -3.91
C LEU A 261 50.84 31.67 -2.79
N LYS A 262 50.96 30.63 -1.95
CA LYS A 262 51.98 30.56 -0.89
C LYS A 262 53.40 30.59 -1.44
N ALA A 263 53.64 30.06 -2.64
CA ALA A 263 54.94 30.15 -3.28
C ALA A 263 55.25 31.58 -3.72
N MET A 264 54.31 32.24 -4.39
CA MET A 264 54.47 33.65 -4.79
C MET A 264 54.63 34.59 -3.59
N GLU A 265 53.89 34.37 -2.50
CA GLU A 265 54.04 35.14 -1.26
C GLU A 265 55.47 35.03 -0.70
N ARG A 266 56.01 33.81 -0.62
CA ARG A 266 57.40 33.59 -0.21
C ARG A 266 58.40 34.27 -1.14
N ASP A 267 58.19 34.19 -2.44
CA ASP A 267 59.07 34.83 -3.42
C ASP A 267 59.05 36.36 -3.26
N HIS A 268 57.87 36.97 -3.12
CA HIS A 268 57.73 38.40 -2.86
C HIS A 268 58.39 38.81 -1.53
N ASP A 269 58.23 38.04 -0.45
CA ASP A 269 58.90 38.29 0.82
C ASP A 269 60.43 38.29 0.68
N THR A 270 60.97 37.36 -0.13
CA THR A 270 62.41 37.35 -0.43
C THR A 270 62.86 38.57 -1.22
N GLU A 271 62.08 39.01 -2.20
CA GLU A 271 62.37 40.20 -3.01
C GLU A 271 62.33 41.48 -2.16
N ILE A 272 61.30 41.65 -1.33
CA ILE A 272 61.20 42.74 -0.36
C ILE A 272 62.42 42.74 0.56
N GLY A 273 62.85 41.57 1.04
CA GLY A 273 64.04 41.43 1.87
C GLY A 273 65.33 41.86 1.15
N LEU A 274 65.47 41.59 -0.15
CA LEU A 274 66.61 42.04 -0.96
C LEU A 274 66.58 43.55 -1.19
N LEU A 275 65.42 44.10 -1.57
CA LEU A 275 65.25 45.55 -1.76
C LEU A 275 65.52 46.34 -0.48
N GLN A 276 65.09 45.83 0.68
CA GLN A 276 65.39 46.46 1.96
C GLN A 276 66.89 46.46 2.27
N LYS A 277 67.63 45.40 1.90
CA LYS A 277 69.09 45.37 2.05
C LYS A 277 69.77 46.38 1.13
N GLU A 278 69.35 46.46 -0.13
CA GLU A 278 69.88 47.43 -1.10
C GLU A 278 69.60 48.86 -0.64
N LYS A 279 68.38 49.16 -0.18
CA LYS A 279 68.03 50.45 0.41
C LYS A 279 68.99 50.83 1.55
N ASN A 280 69.20 49.92 2.50
CA ASN A 280 70.10 50.18 3.62
C ASN A 280 71.55 50.43 3.15
N GLN A 281 72.02 49.73 2.12
CA GLN A 281 73.36 49.96 1.54
C GLN A 281 73.47 51.34 0.89
N LEU A 282 72.43 51.75 0.14
CA LEU A 282 72.36 53.07 -0.47
C LEU A 282 72.30 54.17 0.59
N ASP A 283 71.54 53.99 1.66
CA ASP A 283 71.46 54.94 2.78
C ASP A 283 72.85 55.17 3.41
N VAL A 284 73.63 54.10 3.65
CA VAL A 284 75.01 54.21 4.14
C VAL A 284 75.88 55.00 3.17
N CYS A 285 75.84 54.68 1.87
CA CYS A 285 76.60 55.40 0.84
C CYS A 285 76.23 56.90 0.78
N ILE A 286 74.93 57.23 0.89
CA ILE A 286 74.46 58.61 0.95
C ILE A 286 75.01 59.32 2.19
N THR A 287 75.03 58.67 3.35
CA THR A 287 75.61 59.27 4.57
C THR A 287 77.10 59.53 4.41
N ASP A 288 77.86 58.59 3.83
CA ASP A 288 79.30 58.73 3.60
C ASP A 288 79.59 59.87 2.61
N LEU A 289 78.87 59.93 1.48
CA LEU A 289 79.00 61.01 0.50
C LEU A 289 78.60 62.37 1.07
N THR A 290 77.59 62.42 1.93
CA THR A 290 77.17 63.65 2.61
C THR A 290 78.26 64.14 3.57
N GLN A 291 78.90 63.22 4.30
CA GLN A 291 80.02 63.54 5.17
C GLN A 291 81.23 64.04 4.38
N GLU A 292 81.61 63.37 3.29
CA GLU A 292 82.70 63.82 2.43
C GLU A 292 82.42 65.19 1.80
N ARG A 293 81.18 65.45 1.38
CA ARG A 293 80.77 66.78 0.91
C ARG A 293 81.01 67.85 1.98
N SER A 294 80.58 67.61 3.22
CA SER A 294 80.80 68.54 4.34
C SER A 294 82.29 68.75 4.65
N ASN A 295 83.09 67.67 4.61
CA ASN A 295 84.54 67.74 4.78
C ASN A 295 85.20 68.59 3.68
N LEU A 296 84.79 68.43 2.43
CA LEU A 296 85.31 69.23 1.31
C LEU A 296 84.87 70.69 1.37
N GLU A 297 83.63 70.94 1.78
CA GLU A 297 83.08 72.29 1.97
C GLU A 297 83.85 73.08 3.03
N SER A 298 84.13 72.46 4.19
CA SER A 298 84.97 73.09 5.23
C SER A 298 86.42 73.35 4.76
N LYS A 299 87.03 72.43 4.01
CA LYS A 299 88.35 72.64 3.41
C LYS A 299 88.35 73.78 2.39
N LEU A 300 87.29 73.90 1.60
CA LEU A 300 87.12 74.96 0.63
C LEU A 300 87.01 76.32 1.33
N GLU A 301 86.21 76.41 2.39
CA GLU A 301 86.06 77.62 3.20
C GLU A 301 87.40 78.06 3.83
N ILE A 302 88.17 77.13 4.41
CA ILE A 302 89.52 77.42 4.92
C ILE A 302 90.41 78.00 3.81
N LYS A 303 90.41 77.38 2.62
CA LYS A 303 91.22 77.87 1.48
C LYS A 303 90.77 79.25 1.02
N GLN A 304 89.47 79.53 0.97
CA GLN A 304 88.92 80.85 0.62
C GLN A 304 89.40 81.91 1.63
N ASN A 305 89.37 81.61 2.93
CA ASN A 305 89.87 82.51 3.97
C ASN A 305 91.37 82.81 3.80
N VAL A 306 92.20 81.80 3.52
CA VAL A 306 93.63 81.98 3.24
C VAL A 306 93.86 82.84 1.99
N ILE A 307 93.08 82.64 0.92
CA ILE A 307 93.17 83.46 -0.29
C ILE A 307 92.85 84.92 0.03
N LEU A 308 91.80 85.18 0.81
CA LEU A 308 91.45 86.55 1.24
C LEU A 308 92.56 87.19 2.06
N GLU A 309 93.18 86.44 2.98
CA GLU A 309 94.32 86.91 3.76
C GLU A 309 95.54 87.25 2.88
N LEU A 310 95.90 86.35 1.94
CA LEU A 310 96.99 86.59 0.99
C LEU A 310 96.71 87.77 0.06
N GLN A 311 95.45 87.95 -0.39
CA GLN A 311 95.04 89.11 -1.18
C GLN A 311 95.17 90.42 -0.40
N ALA A 312 94.81 90.41 0.90
CA ALA A 312 95.00 91.55 1.78
C ALA A 312 96.48 91.88 1.99
N GLN A 313 97.32 90.86 2.23
CA GLN A 313 98.78 91.02 2.35
C GLN A 313 99.42 91.56 1.05
N LEU A 314 99.04 91.01 -0.11
CA LEU A 314 99.50 91.51 -1.41
C LEU A 314 99.09 92.97 -1.63
N SER A 315 97.87 93.34 -1.25
CA SER A 315 97.38 94.71 -1.36
C SER A 315 98.16 95.67 -0.44
N ALA A 316 98.47 95.25 0.79
CA ALA A 316 99.32 96.02 1.71
C ALA A 316 100.74 96.22 1.16
N LEU A 317 101.39 95.14 0.70
CA LEU A 317 102.72 95.20 0.08
C LEU A 317 102.74 96.05 -1.20
N GLN A 318 101.66 96.01 -1.99
CA GLN A 318 101.53 96.85 -3.18
C GLN A 318 101.48 98.34 -2.80
N CYS A 319 100.73 98.71 -1.77
CA CYS A 319 100.72 100.08 -1.24
C CYS A 319 102.10 100.50 -0.72
N GLU A 320 102.78 99.65 0.06
CA GLU A 320 104.15 99.93 0.54
C GLU A 320 105.15 100.11 -0.62
N LEU A 321 105.05 99.30 -1.66
CA LEU A 321 105.89 99.43 -2.85
C LEU A 321 105.64 100.75 -3.59
N ASP A 322 104.38 101.13 -3.76
CA ASP A 322 103.99 102.40 -4.38
C ASP A 322 104.49 103.60 -3.55
N GLU A 323 104.35 103.55 -2.21
CA GLU A 323 104.91 104.54 -1.29
C GLU A 323 106.43 104.66 -1.47
N LEU A 324 107.17 103.56 -1.40
CA LEU A 324 108.62 103.53 -1.57
C LEU A 324 109.07 104.05 -2.94
N LYS A 325 108.31 103.73 -4.00
CA LYS A 325 108.55 104.24 -5.35
C LYS A 325 108.41 105.75 -5.40
N THR A 326 107.36 106.32 -4.79
CA THR A 326 107.20 107.78 -4.72
C THR A 326 108.30 108.45 -3.89
N GLU A 327 108.79 107.81 -2.83
CA GLU A 327 109.95 108.32 -2.08
C GLU A 327 111.23 108.27 -2.91
N TYR A 328 111.46 107.19 -3.67
CA TYR A 328 112.61 107.07 -4.57
C TYR A 328 112.55 108.11 -5.69
N GLU A 329 111.39 108.33 -6.32
CA GLU A 329 111.19 109.37 -7.34
C GLU A 329 111.50 110.76 -6.77
N LYS A 330 110.99 111.09 -5.57
CA LYS A 330 111.33 112.35 -4.88
C LYS A 330 112.83 112.50 -4.63
N LEU A 331 113.50 111.44 -4.16
CA LEU A 331 114.94 111.46 -3.90
C LEU A 331 115.76 111.60 -5.18
N ALA A 332 115.34 110.93 -6.25
CA ALA A 332 115.95 111.04 -7.57
C ALA A 332 115.79 112.46 -8.12
N ASP A 333 114.60 113.05 -8.01
CA ASP A 333 114.34 114.44 -8.40
C ASP A 333 115.18 115.43 -7.58
N ASP A 334 115.27 115.24 -6.26
CA ASP A 334 116.14 116.04 -5.38
C ASP A 334 117.62 115.89 -5.75
N SER A 335 118.06 114.68 -6.12
CA SER A 335 119.41 114.39 -6.60
C SER A 335 119.69 115.10 -7.92
N ILE A 336 118.79 114.97 -8.91
CA ILE A 336 118.88 115.64 -10.22
C ILE A 336 118.95 117.15 -10.00
N LYS A 337 118.12 117.69 -9.11
CA LYS A 337 118.12 119.10 -8.74
C LYS A 337 119.47 119.52 -8.14
N ARG A 338 120.03 118.77 -7.19
CA ARG A 338 121.38 119.04 -6.64
C ARG A 338 122.48 118.97 -7.69
N ILE A 339 122.44 117.98 -8.59
CA ILE A 339 123.40 117.85 -9.69
C ILE A 339 123.27 119.05 -10.63
N SER A 340 122.05 119.48 -10.97
CA SER A 340 121.79 120.66 -11.78
C SER A 340 122.31 121.93 -11.10
N ASP A 341 122.05 122.11 -9.80
CA ASP A 341 122.55 123.26 -9.02
C ASP A 341 124.09 123.28 -8.97
N LEU A 342 124.72 122.10 -8.84
CA LEU A 342 126.18 121.95 -8.86
C LEU A 342 126.76 122.22 -10.27
N ALA A 343 126.11 121.70 -11.32
CA ALA A 343 126.49 121.94 -12.70
C ALA A 343 126.39 123.43 -13.04
N ASP A 344 125.30 124.10 -12.64
CA ASP A 344 125.13 125.55 -12.79
C ASP A 344 126.23 126.34 -12.05
N LYS A 345 126.66 125.85 -10.87
CA LYS A 345 127.76 126.45 -10.12
C LYS A 345 129.10 126.29 -10.85
N HIS A 346 129.41 125.09 -11.32
CA HIS A 346 130.62 124.84 -12.10
C HIS A 346 130.62 125.57 -13.44
N GLU A 347 129.48 125.67 -14.13
CA GLU A 347 129.33 126.45 -15.36
C GLU A 347 129.65 127.93 -15.09
N LYS A 348 129.14 128.50 -13.99
CA LYS A 348 129.49 129.87 -13.55
C LYS A 348 130.98 130.01 -13.23
N GLU A 349 131.60 129.02 -12.58
CA GLU A 349 133.04 129.01 -12.29
C GLU A 349 133.89 128.89 -13.57
N ILE A 350 133.51 128.03 -14.52
CA ILE A 350 134.15 127.92 -15.83
C ILE A 350 134.01 129.22 -16.60
N GLN A 351 132.83 129.86 -16.58
CA GLN A 351 132.61 131.15 -17.22
C GLN A 351 133.48 132.25 -16.59
N HIS A 352 133.64 132.23 -15.26
CA HIS A 352 134.55 133.12 -14.54
C HIS A 352 136.00 132.89 -14.98
N LEU A 353 136.48 131.65 -14.95
CA LEU A 353 137.83 131.29 -15.41
C LEU A 353 138.06 131.66 -16.88
N LYS A 354 137.05 131.47 -17.73
CA LYS A 354 137.13 131.81 -19.16
C LYS A 354 137.21 133.32 -19.38
N ASN A 355 136.50 134.10 -18.57
CA ASN A 355 136.62 135.56 -18.56
C ASN A 355 138.01 136.01 -18.07
N ASP A 356 138.57 135.33 -17.07
CA ASP A 356 139.93 135.59 -16.60
C ASP A 356 140.97 135.23 -17.66
N PHE A 357 140.81 134.08 -18.34
CA PHE A 357 141.66 133.65 -19.44
C PHE A 357 141.57 134.61 -20.64
N LEU A 358 140.40 135.18 -20.92
CA LEU A 358 140.22 136.21 -21.94
C LEU A 358 140.91 137.53 -21.56
N LYS A 359 140.87 137.93 -20.29
CA LYS A 359 141.64 139.07 -19.78
C LYS A 359 143.14 138.83 -19.88
N GLU A 360 143.60 137.63 -19.54
CA GLU A 360 145.00 137.23 -19.61
C GLU A 360 145.50 137.14 -21.07
N LYS A 361 144.69 136.56 -21.97
CA LYS A 361 144.94 136.57 -23.42
C LYS A 361 145.00 137.99 -23.98
N LYS A 362 144.13 138.90 -23.53
CA LYS A 362 144.20 140.33 -23.92
C LYS A 362 145.50 140.98 -23.43
N LYS A 363 145.97 140.65 -22.22
CA LYS A 363 147.27 141.10 -21.67
C LYS A 363 148.45 140.61 -22.52
N LEU A 364 148.46 139.33 -22.90
CA LEU A 364 149.51 138.73 -23.74
C LEU A 364 149.51 139.29 -25.18
N LEU A 365 148.35 139.63 -25.73
CA LEU A 365 148.25 140.27 -27.06
C LEU A 365 148.78 141.71 -27.07
N THR A 366 148.63 142.46 -25.97
CA THR A 366 149.25 143.78 -25.83
C THR A 366 150.77 143.74 -25.59
N GLU A 367 151.32 142.57 -25.27
CA GLU A 367 152.76 142.37 -25.03
C GLU A 367 153.52 141.96 -26.31
N ASN A 368 152.82 141.45 -27.33
CA ASN A 368 153.39 141.09 -28.63
C ASN A 368 153.37 142.21 -29.71
N GLU A 369 152.81 143.39 -29.41
CA GLU A 369 152.88 144.58 -30.29
C GLU A 369 154.14 145.44 -30.07
N LYS A 370 155.13 144.93 -29.35
CA LYS A 370 156.50 145.49 -29.27
C LYS A 370 157.53 144.42 -29.62
N ASN A 371 157.53 144.01 -30.88
CA ASN A 371 158.72 143.60 -31.64
C ASN A 371 158.43 143.63 -33.14
#